data_AF-A0A830HSZ4-F1
#
_entry.id   AF-A0A830HSZ4-F1
#
_cell.length_a   1.000
_cell.length_b   1.000
_cell.length_c   1.000
_cell.angle_alpha   90.00
_cell.angle_beta   90.00
_cell.angle_gamma   90.00
#
_symmetry.space_group_name_H-M   'P 1'
#
loop_
_entity.id
_entity.type
_entity.pdbx_description
1 polymer ?
#
loop_
_entity_poly.entity_id
_entity_poly.type
_entity_poly.pdbx_seq_one_letter_code
_entity_poly.pdbx_strand_id
1 'polypeptide(L)'
;MVVSLVPFLSLMTTPSQDASPSTHPAIVNAIVESLASSHDDETFHATHANVTLQTADQSTSIPGTLVLTTRRLLFVPLDMDITTPTRNGGVVIAVPFRAIAVHAIARDPPGIYMQVEGALPAELIAPTAPEDDDDDVTSEVRLLTDEVDVVYEEMSAMAALNPDDNSDDSDDDVYEEGDDDARRAAMLDRLDAMLEAPTPAANVDRLLEEDRERFDDA
;
A
#
# COMPACT_ATOMS: atom_id res chain seq x y z
N MET A 1 -20.12 69.23 -12.82
CA MET A 1 -19.95 69.79 -11.45
C MET A 1 -21.18 69.33 -10.68
N VAL A 2 -21.11 68.53 -9.63
CA VAL A 2 -20.25 68.61 -8.45
C VAL A 2 -19.92 67.19 -7.94
N VAL A 3 -18.67 67.00 -7.55
CA VAL A 3 -18.09 65.82 -6.90
C VAL A 3 -18.54 65.80 -5.42
N SER A 4 -18.88 64.64 -4.87
CA SER A 4 -18.88 64.46 -3.41
C SER A 4 -18.43 63.04 -3.06
N LEU A 5 -17.19 62.96 -2.58
CA LEU A 5 -16.56 61.84 -1.87
C LEU A 5 -16.98 61.92 -0.39
N VAL A 6 -17.26 60.76 0.22
CA VAL A 6 -17.27 60.60 1.68
C VAL A 6 -16.42 59.37 2.02
N PRO A 7 -15.43 59.48 2.93
CA PRO A 7 -14.51 58.39 3.23
C PRO A 7 -15.10 57.43 4.27
N PHE A 8 -15.07 56.13 3.98
CA PHE A 8 -15.26 55.10 5.00
C PHE A 8 -13.92 54.86 5.68
N LEU A 9 -13.82 55.26 6.94
CA LEU A 9 -12.74 54.88 7.84
C LEU A 9 -12.73 53.35 7.98
N SER A 10 -11.71 52.72 7.39
CA SER A 10 -11.36 51.34 7.67
C SER A 10 -10.62 51.33 9.02
N LEU A 11 -11.34 50.96 10.08
CA LEU A 11 -10.74 50.60 11.36
C LEU A 11 -9.90 49.34 11.12
N MET A 12 -8.59 49.50 11.16
CA MET A 12 -7.65 48.40 11.30
C MET A 12 -7.91 47.72 12.65
N THR A 13 -8.76 46.71 12.65
CA THR A 13 -8.75 45.68 13.68
C THR A 13 -7.62 44.73 13.32
N THR A 14 -6.48 44.87 14.02
CA THR A 14 -5.46 43.84 14.07
C THR A 14 -6.10 42.53 14.56
N PRO A 15 -6.07 41.41 13.82
CA PRO A 15 -6.37 40.13 14.43
C PRO A 15 -5.29 39.88 15.50
N SER A 16 -5.74 39.84 16.74
CA SER A 16 -4.95 39.43 17.89
C SER A 16 -4.39 38.04 17.59
N GLN A 17 -3.07 37.96 17.46
CA GLN A 17 -2.30 36.75 17.27
C GLN A 17 -2.18 36.03 18.62
N ASP A 18 -3.31 35.56 19.16
CA ASP A 18 -3.31 34.49 20.16
C ASP A 18 -3.33 33.17 19.38
N ALA A 19 -2.16 32.78 18.89
CA ALA A 19 -1.93 31.42 18.44
C ALA A 19 -1.98 30.53 19.68
N SER A 20 -3.15 29.90 19.90
CA SER A 20 -3.26 28.73 20.76
C SER A 20 -2.08 27.79 20.43
N PRO A 21 -1.37 27.24 21.43
CA PRO A 21 -0.29 26.29 21.16
C PRO A 21 -0.89 25.17 20.30
N SER A 22 -0.27 24.89 19.15
CA SER A 22 -0.75 23.86 18.24
C SER A 22 -0.94 22.57 19.04
N THR A 23 -2.19 22.14 19.21
CA THR A 23 -2.56 20.96 20.01
C THR A 23 -1.96 19.68 19.42
N HIS A 24 -1.60 19.72 18.13
CA HIS A 24 -1.11 18.62 17.34
C HIS A 24 0.15 17.91 17.90
N PRO A 25 1.29 18.58 18.15
CA PRO A 25 2.45 17.95 18.79
C PRO A 25 2.15 17.36 20.17
N ALA A 26 1.24 17.97 20.95
CA ALA A 26 0.85 17.41 22.24
C ALA A 26 0.06 16.11 22.11
N ILE A 27 -0.81 16.00 21.08
CA ILE A 27 -1.55 14.77 20.78
C ILE A 27 -0.59 13.66 20.34
N VAL A 28 0.32 13.95 19.42
CA VAL A 28 1.32 12.97 18.95
C VAL A 28 2.16 12.47 20.13
N ASN A 29 2.63 13.37 20.99
CA ASN A 29 3.37 12.97 22.19
C ASN A 29 2.54 12.11 23.14
N ALA A 30 1.28 12.46 23.38
CA ALA A 30 0.39 11.66 24.23
C ALA A 30 0.16 10.26 23.66
N ILE A 31 0.05 10.11 22.34
CA ILE A 31 -0.06 8.81 21.67
C ILE A 31 1.22 8.00 21.88
N VAL A 32 2.40 8.61 21.64
CA VAL A 32 3.69 7.95 21.83
C VAL A 32 3.91 7.53 23.29
N GLU A 33 3.54 8.38 24.26
CA GLU A 33 3.61 8.06 25.69
C GLU A 33 2.65 6.92 26.07
N SER A 34 1.44 6.91 25.50
CA SER A 34 0.46 5.84 25.71
C SER A 34 0.97 4.50 25.18
N LEU A 35 1.57 4.49 23.99
CA LEU A 35 2.20 3.30 23.40
C LEU A 35 3.37 2.78 24.25
N ALA A 36 4.17 3.68 24.83
CA ALA A 36 5.24 3.28 25.74
C ALA A 36 4.74 2.65 27.06
N SER A 37 3.48 2.92 27.43
CA SER A 37 2.86 2.40 28.66
C SER A 37 2.03 1.13 28.43
N SER A 38 1.67 0.78 27.19
CA SER A 38 0.92 -0.44 26.91
C SER A 38 1.78 -1.68 27.14
N HIS A 39 1.19 -2.71 27.77
CA HIS A 39 1.84 -4.01 28.00
C HIS A 39 1.75 -4.95 26.78
N ASP A 40 1.20 -4.47 25.67
CA ASP A 40 1.37 -5.09 24.37
C ASP A 40 2.79 -4.79 23.90
N ASP A 41 3.54 -5.78 23.41
CA ASP A 41 4.94 -5.64 22.91
C ASP A 41 5.08 -4.69 21.69
N GLU A 42 4.12 -3.80 21.47
CA GLU A 42 4.16 -2.73 20.50
C GLU A 42 5.10 -1.62 20.97
N THR A 43 6.04 -1.24 20.11
CA THR A 43 7.01 -0.18 20.40
C THR A 43 6.95 0.89 19.32
N PHE A 44 7.18 2.14 19.72
CA PHE A 44 7.29 3.27 18.81
C PHE A 44 8.53 3.12 17.90
N HIS A 45 8.37 3.38 16.60
CA HIS A 45 9.45 3.32 15.62
C HIS A 45 9.84 4.71 15.10
N ALA A 46 8.92 5.40 14.44
CA ALA A 46 9.20 6.66 13.75
C ALA A 46 7.98 7.58 13.66
N THR A 47 8.21 8.87 13.37
CA THR A 47 7.18 9.88 13.15
C THR A 47 7.55 10.75 11.95
N HIS A 48 6.61 10.94 11.02
CA HIS A 48 6.76 11.85 9.88
C HIS A 48 5.66 12.91 9.90
N ALA A 49 6.08 14.17 9.99
CA ALA A 49 5.19 15.31 9.91
C ALA A 49 4.85 15.65 8.45
N ASN A 50 3.80 16.45 8.24
CA ASN A 50 3.38 16.95 6.92
C ASN A 50 3.02 15.84 5.91
N VAL A 51 2.58 14.68 6.40
CA VAL A 51 2.07 13.61 5.55
C VAL A 51 0.61 13.90 5.24
N THR A 52 0.20 13.74 3.99
CA THR A 52 -1.20 13.87 3.58
C THR A 52 -1.77 12.51 3.23
N LEU A 53 -2.82 12.09 3.94
CA LEU A 53 -3.58 10.91 3.58
C LEU A 53 -4.59 11.28 2.49
N GLN A 54 -4.53 10.60 1.36
CA GLN A 54 -5.42 10.80 0.22
C GLN A 54 -6.12 9.50 -0.14
N THR A 55 -7.42 9.55 -0.42
CA THR A 55 -8.17 8.40 -0.93
C THR A 55 -7.85 8.14 -2.41
N ALA A 56 -8.01 6.91 -2.90
CA ALA A 56 -7.69 6.60 -4.29
C ALA A 56 -8.49 7.42 -5.32
N ASP A 57 -9.75 7.73 -5.01
CA ASP A 57 -10.62 8.60 -5.81
C ASP A 57 -10.28 10.10 -5.69
N GLN A 58 -9.31 10.46 -4.85
CA GLN A 58 -8.85 11.82 -4.56
C GLN A 58 -9.94 12.74 -3.99
N SER A 59 -11.09 12.19 -3.57
CA SER A 59 -12.18 12.98 -2.99
C SER A 59 -11.83 13.54 -1.62
N THR A 60 -10.97 12.83 -0.89
CA THR A 60 -10.55 13.17 0.45
C THR A 60 -9.04 13.28 0.52
N SER A 61 -8.57 14.40 1.09
CA SER A 61 -7.16 14.70 1.30
C SER A 61 -7.01 15.37 2.65
N ILE A 62 -6.36 14.68 3.58
CA ILE A 62 -6.27 15.06 4.99
C ILE A 62 -4.79 15.23 5.35
N PRO A 63 -4.32 16.45 5.64
CA PRO A 63 -2.97 16.65 6.15
C PRO A 63 -2.88 16.20 7.61
N GLY A 64 -1.73 15.64 7.98
CA GLY A 64 -1.52 15.11 9.32
C GLY A 64 -0.09 14.66 9.58
N THR A 65 0.04 13.77 10.54
CA THR A 65 1.31 13.17 10.94
C THR A 65 1.17 11.67 10.97
N LEU A 66 2.14 11.03 10.34
CA LEU A 66 2.30 9.59 10.33
C LEU A 66 3.12 9.17 11.54
N VAL A 67 2.67 8.17 12.27
CA VAL A 67 3.39 7.55 13.37
C VAL A 67 3.47 6.06 13.09
N LEU A 68 4.69 5.53 13.00
CA LEU A 68 4.96 4.12 12.78
C LEU A 68 5.29 3.46 14.12
N THR A 69 4.67 2.31 14.36
CA THR A 69 5.01 1.42 15.48
C THR A 69 5.49 0.08 14.94
N THR A 70 5.91 -0.83 15.80
CA THR A 70 6.27 -2.19 15.38
C THR A 70 5.11 -3.04 14.89
N ARG A 71 3.84 -2.64 15.12
CA ARG A 71 2.65 -3.43 14.76
C ARG A 71 1.69 -2.74 13.82
N ARG A 72 1.69 -1.40 13.78
CA ARG A 72 0.72 -0.63 13.01
C ARG A 72 1.24 0.73 12.60
N LEU A 73 0.56 1.27 11.61
CA LEU A 73 0.64 2.63 11.17
C LEU A 73 -0.48 3.43 11.82
N LEU A 74 -0.16 4.59 12.38
CA LEU A 74 -1.10 5.53 12.95
C LEU A 74 -1.05 6.83 12.15
N PHE A 75 -2.21 7.38 11.77
CA PHE A 75 -2.31 8.68 11.13
C PHE A 75 -3.12 9.63 12.00
N VAL A 76 -2.50 10.76 12.36
CA VAL A 76 -3.08 11.80 13.21
C VAL A 76 -3.39 13.03 12.35
N PRO A 77 -4.66 13.36 12.09
CA PRO A 77 -5.03 14.55 11.33
C PRO A 77 -4.56 15.84 12.00
N LEU A 78 -4.13 16.83 11.20
CA LEU A 78 -3.64 18.12 11.71
C LEU A 78 -4.73 18.91 12.43
N ASP A 79 -5.95 18.88 11.88
CA ASP A 79 -7.12 19.62 12.36
C ASP A 79 -7.92 18.85 13.43
N MET A 80 -7.29 17.89 14.12
CA MET A 80 -7.91 17.12 15.19
C MET A 80 -8.24 18.02 16.38
N ASP A 81 -9.52 18.34 16.54
CA ASP A 81 -10.05 19.01 17.73
C ASP A 81 -10.54 17.99 18.76
N ILE A 82 -9.75 17.80 19.82
CA ILE A 82 -10.04 16.95 20.97
C ILE A 82 -11.13 17.52 21.91
N THR A 83 -11.51 18.79 21.75
CA THR A 83 -12.47 19.45 22.66
C THR A 83 -13.92 19.35 22.20
N THR A 84 -14.14 19.04 20.92
CA THR A 84 -15.48 18.91 20.36
C THR A 84 -15.76 17.45 20.04
N PRO A 85 -16.75 16.79 20.69
CA PRO A 85 -17.24 15.48 20.27
C PRO A 85 -18.05 15.65 18.98
N THR A 86 -17.39 15.96 17.87
CA THR A 86 -17.99 15.93 16.55
C THR A 86 -18.18 14.49 16.09
N ARG A 87 -19.20 14.24 15.25
CA ARG A 87 -19.33 12.96 14.52
C ARG A 87 -18.06 12.63 13.71
N ASN A 88 -17.37 13.67 13.23
CA ASN A 88 -16.12 13.63 12.46
C ASN A 88 -14.88 13.96 13.34
N GLY A 89 -14.96 13.68 14.65
CA GLY A 89 -13.96 14.11 15.62
C GLY A 89 -12.71 13.24 15.59
N GLY A 90 -11.58 13.81 15.19
CA GLY A 90 -10.25 13.39 15.64
C GLY A 90 -9.96 11.88 15.59
N VAL A 91 -10.39 11.19 14.55
CA VAL A 91 -10.12 9.76 14.47
C VAL A 91 -8.66 9.57 14.06
N VAL A 92 -7.85 9.12 15.00
CA VAL A 92 -6.53 8.55 14.68
C VAL A 92 -6.79 7.28 13.88
N ILE A 93 -6.35 7.26 12.63
CA ILE A 93 -6.48 6.08 11.79
C ILE A 93 -5.40 5.12 12.21
N ALA A 94 -5.77 3.92 12.63
CA ALA A 94 -4.83 2.89 13.03
C ALA A 94 -4.95 1.70 12.09
N VAL A 95 -3.90 1.42 11.32
CA VAL A 95 -3.84 0.34 10.34
C VAL A 95 -2.77 -0.66 10.76
N PRO A 96 -3.13 -1.88 11.22
CA PRO A 96 -2.16 -2.95 11.45
C PRO A 96 -1.38 -3.26 10.18
N PHE A 97 -0.08 -3.57 10.27
CA PHE A 97 0.70 -3.93 9.08
C PHE A 97 0.13 -5.18 8.38
N ARG A 98 -0.41 -6.13 9.15
CA ARG A 98 -1.12 -7.30 8.63
C ARG A 98 -2.36 -6.99 7.81
N ALA A 99 -2.95 -5.81 7.98
CA ALA A 99 -4.08 -5.38 7.18
C ALA A 99 -3.64 -4.67 5.89
N ILE A 100 -2.34 -4.43 5.69
CA ILE A 100 -1.82 -3.80 4.47
C ILE A 100 -1.45 -4.91 3.50
N ALA A 101 -2.32 -5.20 2.53
CA ALA A 101 -2.08 -6.22 1.51
C ALA A 101 -0.87 -5.87 0.63
N VAL A 102 -0.74 -4.59 0.25
CA VAL A 102 0.41 -4.10 -0.51
C VAL A 102 0.65 -2.62 -0.24
N HIS A 103 1.93 -2.25 -0.15
CA HIS A 103 2.38 -0.86 -0.23
C HIS A 103 3.44 -0.67 -1.30
N ALA A 104 3.38 0.45 -2.03
CA ALA A 104 4.26 0.73 -3.16
C ALA A 104 4.57 2.22 -3.29
N ILE A 105 5.74 2.54 -3.83
CA ILE A 105 6.13 3.92 -4.13
C ILE A 105 5.35 4.44 -5.34
N ALA A 106 4.61 5.53 -5.15
CA ALA A 106 3.99 6.32 -6.20
C ALA A 106 4.84 7.58 -6.46
N ARG A 107 5.01 7.98 -7.74
CA ARG A 107 5.89 9.10 -8.13
C ARG A 107 5.17 10.38 -8.53
N ASP A 108 3.87 10.34 -8.80
CA ASP A 108 3.10 11.50 -9.26
C ASP A 108 1.64 11.50 -8.73
N PRO A 109 1.32 12.33 -7.72
CA PRO A 109 2.26 12.99 -6.82
C PRO A 109 3.11 11.98 -6.03
N PRO A 110 4.32 12.36 -5.56
CA PRO A 110 5.19 11.47 -4.79
C PRO A 110 4.52 11.04 -3.47
N GLY A 111 4.57 9.75 -3.19
CA GLY A 111 3.95 9.18 -1.99
C GLY A 111 4.00 7.66 -1.96
N ILE A 112 3.28 7.08 -1.01
CA ILE A 112 3.15 5.64 -0.85
C ILE A 112 1.69 5.26 -1.09
N TYR A 113 1.44 4.44 -2.09
CA TYR A 113 0.15 3.79 -2.28
C TYR A 113 0.05 2.60 -1.33
N MET A 114 -1.13 2.39 -0.75
CA MET A 114 -1.44 1.25 0.10
C MET A 114 -2.82 0.69 -0.25
N GLN A 115 -2.91 -0.62 -0.32
CA GLN A 115 -4.16 -1.36 -0.32
C GLN A 115 -4.34 -1.98 1.06
N VAL A 116 -5.46 -1.67 1.72
CA VAL A 116 -5.78 -2.11 3.07
C VAL A 116 -6.96 -3.06 3.02
N GLU A 117 -6.81 -4.24 3.61
CA GLU A 117 -7.87 -5.21 3.80
C GLU A 117 -8.81 -4.74 4.91
N GLY A 118 -10.12 -4.79 4.61
CA GLY A 118 -11.16 -4.30 5.49
C GLY A 118 -11.53 -2.84 5.25
N ALA A 119 -12.63 -2.44 5.89
CA ALA A 119 -13.12 -1.08 5.84
C ALA A 119 -12.32 -0.18 6.80
N LEU A 120 -11.56 0.77 6.23
CA LEU A 120 -11.23 2.02 6.90
C LEU A 120 -12.51 2.73 7.42
N PRO A 121 -12.38 3.68 8.38
CA PRO A 121 -13.53 4.47 8.84
C PRO A 121 -14.35 5.00 7.65
N ALA A 122 -15.67 4.85 7.69
CA ALA A 122 -16.58 5.20 6.58
C ALA A 122 -16.48 6.65 6.10
N GLU A 123 -15.84 7.52 6.87
CA GLU A 123 -15.55 8.91 6.54
C GLU A 123 -14.39 9.07 5.53
N LEU A 124 -13.58 8.02 5.36
CA LEU A 124 -12.42 7.95 4.46
C LEU A 124 -12.66 7.06 3.26
N ILE A 125 -13.79 6.36 3.20
CA ILE A 125 -14.14 5.48 2.10
C ILE A 125 -15.21 6.21 1.29
N ALA A 126 -14.87 6.63 0.08
CA ALA A 126 -15.91 6.86 -0.92
C ALA A 126 -16.58 5.50 -1.18
N PRO A 127 -17.92 5.41 -1.20
CA PRO A 127 -18.60 4.15 -1.42
C PRO A 127 -18.25 3.64 -2.81
N THR A 128 -17.26 2.75 -2.91
CA THR A 128 -17.16 1.84 -4.03
C THR A 128 -18.48 1.08 -4.07
N ALA A 129 -19.13 1.12 -5.23
CA ALA A 129 -20.46 0.54 -5.41
C ALA A 129 -20.46 -0.92 -4.90
N PRO A 130 -21.55 -1.39 -4.29
CA PRO A 130 -21.68 -2.79 -3.92
C PRO A 130 -21.83 -3.58 -5.22
N GLU A 131 -20.72 -4.05 -5.77
CA GLU A 131 -20.71 -5.13 -6.75
C GLU A 131 -20.43 -6.42 -5.96
N ASP A 132 -21.49 -7.22 -5.81
CA ASP A 132 -21.60 -8.55 -5.21
C ASP A 132 -21.09 -8.78 -3.77
N ASP A 133 -21.98 -9.35 -2.94
CA ASP A 133 -21.81 -9.68 -1.50
C ASP A 133 -20.71 -10.72 -1.18
N ASP A 134 -19.83 -11.05 -2.14
CA ASP A 134 -18.74 -12.03 -2.00
C ASP A 134 -17.32 -11.43 -2.23
N ASP A 135 -17.20 -10.12 -2.55
CA ASP A 135 -15.90 -9.48 -2.75
C ASP A 135 -15.34 -8.87 -1.45
N ASP A 136 -14.12 -9.28 -1.07
CA ASP A 136 -13.39 -8.74 0.07
C ASP A 136 -13.28 -7.21 -0.01
N VAL A 137 -13.80 -6.51 1.01
CA VAL A 137 -13.79 -5.04 1.05
C VAL A 137 -12.34 -4.56 1.21
N THR A 138 -11.72 -4.12 0.12
CA THR A 138 -10.39 -3.50 0.12
C THR A 138 -10.48 -1.98 -0.02
N SER A 139 -9.76 -1.25 0.81
CA SER A 139 -9.66 0.20 0.77
C SER A 139 -8.32 0.62 0.16
N GLU A 140 -8.33 1.52 -0.82
CA GLU A 140 -7.12 2.06 -1.43
C GLU A 140 -6.84 3.49 -0.96
N VAL A 141 -5.62 3.73 -0.47
CA VAL A 141 -5.18 5.04 0.03
C VAL A 141 -3.76 5.37 -0.43
N ARG A 142 -3.42 6.66 -0.40
CA ARG A 142 -2.07 7.18 -0.63
C ARG A 142 -1.61 8.04 0.54
N LEU A 143 -0.35 7.90 0.92
CA LEU A 143 0.36 8.78 1.83
C LEU A 143 1.29 9.69 1.00
N LEU A 144 0.91 10.94 0.82
CA LEU A 144 1.72 11.92 0.11
C LEU A 144 2.76 12.49 1.09
N THR A 145 4.03 12.39 0.73
CA THR A 145 5.16 12.86 1.51
C THR A 145 6.34 13.15 0.58
N ASP A 146 7.21 14.07 0.98
CA ASP A 146 8.48 14.32 0.28
C ASP A 146 9.55 13.28 0.65
N GLU A 147 9.37 12.55 1.76
CA GLU A 147 10.30 11.56 2.30
C GLU A 147 9.95 10.12 1.86
N VAL A 148 9.54 9.95 0.60
CA VAL A 148 8.91 8.70 0.11
C VAL A 148 9.78 7.47 0.36
N ASP A 149 11.06 7.52 0.00
CA ASP A 149 11.96 6.37 0.13
C ASP A 149 12.16 5.98 1.60
N VAL A 150 12.30 6.97 2.49
CA VAL A 150 12.49 6.74 3.94
C VAL A 150 11.26 6.07 4.54
N VAL A 151 10.07 6.66 4.32
CA VAL A 151 8.83 6.11 4.86
C VAL A 151 8.56 4.71 4.30
N TYR A 152 8.87 4.49 3.01
CA TYR A 152 8.69 3.18 2.39
C TYR A 152 9.63 2.12 2.98
N GLU A 153 10.90 2.44 3.19
CA GLU A 153 11.87 1.54 3.82
C GLU A 153 11.45 1.18 5.24
N GLU A 154 11.04 2.16 6.04
CA GLU A 154 10.59 1.94 7.42
C GLU A 154 9.29 1.12 7.47
N MET A 155 8.30 1.43 6.62
CA MET A 155 7.09 0.61 6.50
C MET A 155 7.40 -0.82 6.10
N SER A 156 8.32 -1.01 5.15
CA SER A 156 8.73 -2.35 4.70
C SER A 156 9.43 -3.14 5.81
N ALA A 157 10.27 -2.47 6.60
CA ALA A 157 10.91 -3.07 7.77
C ALA A 157 9.89 -3.49 8.83
N MET A 158 8.86 -2.68 9.08
CA MET A 158 7.81 -3.02 10.05
C MET A 158 6.87 -4.10 9.52
N ALA A 159 6.53 -4.09 8.23
CA ALA A 159 5.75 -5.16 7.61
C ALA A 159 6.45 -6.53 7.74
N ALA A 160 7.78 -6.57 7.55
CA ALA A 160 8.57 -7.79 7.73
C ALA A 160 8.54 -8.36 9.17
N LEU A 161 8.24 -7.53 10.18
CA LEU A 161 8.06 -7.96 11.57
C LEU A 161 6.67 -8.51 11.87
N ASN A 162 5.74 -8.40 10.93
CA ASN A 162 4.34 -8.79 11.09
C ASN A 162 3.95 -9.80 10.00
N PRO A 163 4.56 -11.01 9.96
CA PRO A 163 4.15 -12.02 9.00
C PRO A 163 2.68 -12.41 9.22
N ASP A 164 1.99 -12.75 8.14
CA ASP A 164 0.62 -13.22 8.18
C ASP A 164 0.56 -14.59 8.86
N ASP A 165 -0.37 -14.78 9.79
CA ASP A 165 -0.55 -16.08 10.46
C ASP A 165 -1.08 -17.16 9.49
N ASN A 166 -1.60 -16.74 8.34
CA ASN A 166 -2.12 -17.59 7.26
C ASN A 166 -1.06 -17.94 6.20
N SER A 167 0.23 -17.82 6.51
CA SER A 167 1.23 -18.65 5.82
C SER A 167 1.04 -20.11 6.29
N ASP A 168 -0.16 -20.66 6.08
CA ASP A 168 -0.33 -22.10 6.06
C ASP A 168 0.48 -22.52 4.84
N ASP A 169 1.61 -23.17 5.14
CA ASP A 169 2.59 -23.71 4.22
C ASP A 169 1.90 -24.55 3.13
N SER A 170 1.32 -23.88 2.14
CA SER A 170 0.88 -24.49 0.88
C SER A 170 2.07 -24.70 -0.06
N ASP A 171 3.26 -24.81 0.54
CA ASP A 171 4.52 -25.33 -0.01
C ASP A 171 4.99 -26.54 0.81
N ASP A 172 4.09 -27.25 1.49
CA ASP A 172 4.29 -28.70 1.66
C ASP A 172 3.92 -29.37 0.32
N ASP A 173 4.75 -29.10 -0.70
CA ASP A 173 5.18 -30.13 -1.62
C ASP A 173 5.83 -31.22 -0.75
N VAL A 174 5.00 -31.98 -0.04
CA VAL A 174 5.34 -33.31 0.44
C VAL A 174 5.66 -34.05 -0.84
N TYR A 175 6.95 -34.10 -1.18
CA TYR A 175 7.50 -35.22 -1.92
C TYR A 175 7.14 -36.43 -1.07
N GLU A 176 5.96 -36.98 -1.35
CA GLU A 176 5.48 -38.24 -0.83
C GLU A 176 6.59 -39.22 -1.16
N GLU A 177 7.37 -39.59 -0.14
CA GLU A 177 8.43 -40.59 -0.20
C GLU A 177 7.74 -41.94 -0.44
N GLY A 178 7.34 -42.12 -1.70
CA GLY A 178 6.29 -43.03 -2.12
C GLY A 178 6.42 -43.29 -3.63
N ASP A 179 7.44 -44.07 -3.96
CA ASP A 179 7.69 -44.69 -5.28
C ASP A 179 8.36 -43.80 -6.35
N ASP A 180 9.43 -43.10 -5.94
CA ASP A 180 10.35 -42.36 -6.83
C ASP A 180 10.89 -43.20 -8.00
N ASP A 181 11.06 -44.51 -7.81
CA ASP A 181 11.60 -45.39 -8.85
C ASP A 181 10.61 -45.61 -10.01
N ALA A 182 9.31 -45.76 -9.73
CA ALA A 182 8.30 -45.91 -10.77
C ALA A 182 8.08 -44.62 -11.57
N ARG A 183 8.08 -43.47 -10.88
CA ARG A 183 7.90 -42.16 -11.50
C ARG A 183 9.12 -41.73 -12.31
N ARG A 184 10.32 -42.02 -11.81
CA ARG A 184 11.58 -41.86 -12.54
C ARG A 184 11.66 -42.77 -13.75
N ALA A 185 11.23 -44.03 -13.64
CA ALA A 185 11.18 -44.95 -14.77
C ALA A 185 10.22 -44.44 -15.86
N ALA A 186 9.03 -43.95 -15.51
CA ALA A 186 8.09 -43.38 -16.47
C ALA A 186 8.63 -42.10 -17.14
N MET A 187 9.38 -41.27 -16.41
CA MET A 187 10.00 -40.07 -16.97
C MET A 187 11.16 -40.39 -17.91
N LEU A 188 11.95 -41.42 -17.60
CA LEU A 188 13.01 -41.93 -18.48
C LEU A 188 12.44 -42.57 -19.74
N ASP A 189 11.38 -43.36 -19.63
CA ASP A 189 10.70 -44.00 -20.77
C ASP A 189 10.11 -42.94 -21.72
N ARG A 190 9.55 -41.85 -21.18
CA ARG A 190 9.10 -40.70 -21.97
C ARG A 190 10.24 -39.99 -22.70
N LEU A 191 11.40 -39.84 -22.05
CA LEU A 191 12.59 -39.23 -22.66
C LEU A 191 13.17 -40.12 -23.76
N ASP A 192 13.19 -41.44 -23.55
CA ASP A 192 13.68 -42.40 -24.55
C ASP A 192 12.75 -42.43 -25.77
N ALA A 193 11.43 -42.38 -25.56
CA ALA A 193 10.44 -42.25 -26.65
C ALA A 193 10.60 -40.95 -27.46
N MET A 194 11.08 -39.86 -26.84
CA MET A 194 11.39 -38.61 -27.56
C MET A 194 12.71 -38.69 -28.34
N LEU A 195 13.66 -39.55 -27.90
CA LEU A 195 14.94 -39.79 -28.57
C LEU A 195 14.83 -40.82 -29.70
N GLU A 196 13.93 -41.79 -29.60
CA GLU A 196 13.64 -42.77 -30.65
C GLU A 196 12.71 -42.25 -31.75
N ALA A 197 12.19 -41.03 -31.62
CA ALA A 197 11.50 -40.36 -32.73
C ALA A 197 12.45 -40.29 -33.95
N PRO A 198 11.97 -40.64 -35.16
CA PRO A 198 12.82 -40.83 -36.32
C PRO A 198 13.67 -39.59 -36.57
N THR A 199 14.98 -39.82 -36.62
CA THR A 199 16.02 -38.80 -36.76
C THR A 199 15.64 -37.75 -37.82
N PRO A 200 15.81 -36.44 -37.53
CA PRO A 200 15.48 -35.35 -38.45
C PRO A 200 16.25 -35.39 -39.78
N ALA A 201 17.28 -36.24 -39.91
CA ALA A 201 17.98 -36.47 -41.17
C ALA A 201 17.03 -36.88 -42.31
N ALA A 202 15.98 -37.65 -42.04
CA ALA A 202 15.00 -38.03 -43.07
C ALA A 202 14.06 -36.87 -43.47
N ASN A 203 13.86 -35.88 -42.60
CA ASN A 203 13.01 -34.71 -42.86
C ASN A 203 13.78 -33.57 -43.54
N VAL A 204 15.09 -33.43 -43.27
CA VAL A 204 15.94 -32.42 -43.92
C VAL A 204 16.14 -32.73 -45.40
N ASP A 205 16.36 -34.00 -45.77
CA ASP A 205 16.49 -34.39 -47.18
C ASP A 205 15.19 -34.15 -47.96
N ARG A 206 14.03 -34.39 -47.34
CA ARG A 206 12.72 -34.09 -47.96
C ARG A 206 12.47 -32.59 -48.11
N LEU A 207 12.86 -31.79 -47.11
CA LEU A 207 12.78 -30.32 -47.18
C LEU A 207 13.74 -29.72 -48.24
N LEU A 208 14.89 -30.35 -48.49
CA LEU A 208 15.84 -29.95 -49.53
C LEU A 208 15.40 -30.35 -50.95
N GLU A 209 14.64 -31.45 -51.09
CA GLU A 209 14.05 -31.84 -52.37
C GLU A 209 12.84 -30.97 -52.76
N GLU A 210 12.02 -30.55 -51.79
CA GLU A 210 10.79 -29.76 -52.04
C GLU A 210 11.07 -28.27 -52.33
N ASP A 211 12.21 -27.70 -51.91
CA ASP A 211 12.50 -26.25 -52.00
C ASP A 211 13.79 -25.91 -52.78
N ARG A 212 14.17 -26.76 -53.75
CA ARG A 212 15.42 -26.60 -54.52
C ARG A 212 15.42 -25.35 -55.43
N GLU A 213 14.26 -24.95 -55.96
CA GLU A 213 14.14 -23.79 -56.86
C GLU A 213 14.34 -22.45 -56.14
N ARG A 214 14.22 -22.40 -54.81
CA ARG A 214 14.32 -21.15 -54.04
C ARG A 214 15.76 -20.63 -53.91
N PHE A 215 16.76 -21.48 -54.10
CA PHE A 215 18.17 -21.12 -53.90
C PHE A 215 18.95 -20.87 -55.20
N ASP A 216 18.32 -21.02 -56.37
CA ASP A 216 18.99 -20.82 -57.68
C ASP A 216 18.94 -19.35 -58.18
N ASP A 217 18.35 -18.42 -57.41
CA ASP A 217 18.20 -16.99 -57.79
C ASP A 217 19.00 -16.01 -56.91
N ALA A 218 20.09 -16.49 -56.28
CA ALA A 218 21.01 -15.69 -55.45
C ALA A 218 22.42 -15.59 -56.02
#